data_AF-A0A852ZNT6-F1
#
_entry.id   AF-A0A852ZNT6-F1
#
_cell.length_a   1.000
_cell.length_b   1.000
_cell.length_c   1.000
_cell.angle_alpha   90.00
_cell.angle_beta   90.00
_cell.angle_gamma   90.00
#
_symmetry.space_group_name_H-M   'P 1'
#
loop_
_entity.id
_entity.type
_entity.pdbx_description
1 polymer ?
#
loop_
_entity_poly.entity_id
_entity_poly.type
_entity_poly.pdbx_seq_one_letter_code
_entity_poly.pdbx_strand_id
1 'polypeptide(L)'
;MNTSWARWPAIGGGPYRPGLPPPAPPAGAGDFPRTYQPVAVSAGVRQEPIFDPALKHYFRAFRAGEPLFDDEPTALRWRAARRAVMDHLLARLADSPWQENLVLRGSVLLRAWFGDRAREPGDLDWVVLPHTAAPDGPLAAELFAGVREAVRAHPRVTSSAPGTPAEVLLLPDRVTTDEIWTYERAEGRRLVLPWRAEGLPPGTVQMDFVFGERLPEPPEVCLVPAADPEREPALVLGAGRGLSLAWKLLWLVGDSYPQGKDLYDAVLLAEHTTLEPELLRRVLEPAYPDVPREVGPETVVALTGVEWAEFQAEYPDVPGTARDWQHRLADALRSALDRAGS
;
A
#
# COMPACT_ATOMS: atom_id res chain seq x y z
N MET A 1 11.78 -15.90 -10.68
CA MET A 1 11.14 -15.05 -11.71
C MET A 1 11.74 -13.66 -11.59
N ASN A 2 11.93 -12.94 -12.70
CA ASN A 2 12.54 -11.60 -12.65
C ASN A 2 11.46 -10.53 -12.48
N THR A 3 11.74 -9.44 -11.74
CA THR A 3 10.88 -8.25 -11.63
C THR A 3 10.69 -7.59 -13.00
N SER A 4 9.64 -6.78 -13.14
CA SER A 4 9.35 -5.98 -14.32
C SER A 4 10.51 -5.04 -14.65
N TRP A 5 11.14 -4.47 -13.62
CA TRP A 5 12.33 -3.65 -13.79
C TRP A 5 13.52 -4.42 -14.38
N ALA A 6 13.77 -5.64 -13.90
CA ALA A 6 14.81 -6.50 -14.46
C ALA A 6 14.53 -6.92 -15.92
N ARG A 7 13.26 -6.90 -16.37
CA ARG A 7 12.86 -7.16 -17.76
C ARG A 7 12.89 -5.90 -18.64
N TRP A 8 12.85 -4.70 -18.06
CA TRP A 8 12.70 -3.44 -18.79
C TRP A 8 13.77 -3.17 -19.86
N PRO A 9 15.08 -3.47 -19.67
CA PRO A 9 16.07 -3.27 -20.73
C PRO A 9 15.79 -4.05 -22.02
N ALA A 10 15.09 -5.19 -21.94
CA ALA A 10 14.65 -5.95 -23.11
C ALA A 10 13.48 -5.28 -23.85
N ILE A 11 12.74 -4.38 -23.18
CA ILE A 11 11.56 -3.68 -23.70
C ILE A 11 11.95 -2.27 -24.22
N GLY A 12 12.94 -1.61 -23.59
CA GLY A 12 13.32 -0.21 -23.85
C GLY A 12 14.53 0.03 -24.75
N GLY A 13 15.10 -1.01 -25.40
CA GLY A 13 16.16 -0.85 -26.41
C GLY A 13 17.55 -0.42 -25.91
N GLY A 14 17.80 -0.42 -24.60
CA GLY A 14 19.14 -0.21 -24.03
C GLY A 14 20.03 -1.45 -24.12
N PRO A 15 21.36 -1.35 -23.90
CA PRO A 15 22.24 -2.51 -23.91
C PRO A 15 21.88 -3.47 -22.76
N TYR A 16 21.13 -4.52 -23.10
CA TYR A 16 20.81 -5.61 -22.20
C TYR A 16 22.09 -6.29 -21.72
N ARG A 17 22.32 -6.30 -20.41
CA ARG A 17 23.35 -7.13 -19.77
C ARG A 17 22.63 -8.30 -19.08
N PRO A 18 22.76 -9.54 -19.60
CA PRO A 18 22.15 -10.69 -18.96
C PRO A 18 22.65 -10.80 -17.51
N GLY A 19 21.72 -10.89 -16.55
CA GLY A 19 22.01 -11.23 -15.15
C GLY A 19 22.17 -10.09 -14.15
N LEU A 20 22.10 -8.82 -14.55
CA LEU A 20 22.10 -7.68 -13.62
C LEU A 20 20.95 -6.70 -13.94
N PRO A 21 20.05 -6.40 -12.99
CA PRO A 21 19.05 -5.36 -13.20
C PRO A 21 19.74 -4.00 -13.44
N PRO A 22 19.16 -3.13 -14.27
CA PRO A 22 19.72 -1.80 -14.49
C PRO A 22 19.71 -1.00 -13.17
N PRO A 23 20.66 -0.06 -12.97
CA PRO A 23 20.69 0.76 -11.77
C PRO A 23 19.39 1.54 -11.63
N ALA A 24 18.90 1.67 -10.40
CA ALA A 24 17.70 2.44 -10.13
C ALA A 24 17.90 3.91 -10.57
N PRO A 25 16.99 4.48 -11.35
CA PRO A 25 17.11 5.87 -11.79
C PRO A 25 16.92 6.83 -10.62
N PRO A 26 17.49 8.05 -10.69
CA PRO A 26 17.28 9.07 -9.66
C PRO A 26 15.86 9.65 -9.70
N ALA A 27 15.47 10.36 -8.63
CA ALA A 27 14.25 11.16 -8.62
C ALA A 27 14.24 12.18 -9.77
N GLY A 28 13.07 12.38 -10.39
CA GLY A 28 12.92 13.28 -11.54
C GLY A 28 13.49 12.75 -12.86
N ALA A 29 13.88 11.46 -12.91
CA ALA A 29 14.24 10.82 -14.18
C ALA A 29 13.06 10.87 -15.17
N GLY A 30 13.39 11.07 -16.45
CA GLY A 30 12.40 11.16 -17.52
C GLY A 30 11.44 9.97 -17.54
N ASP A 31 10.18 10.26 -17.85
CA ASP A 31 9.05 9.34 -17.98
C ASP A 31 8.56 8.64 -16.70
N PHE A 32 9.22 8.87 -15.55
CA PHE A 32 8.72 8.45 -14.24
C PHE A 32 7.71 9.46 -13.66
N PRO A 33 6.77 9.01 -12.81
CA PRO A 33 5.94 9.88 -12.00
C PRO A 33 6.77 10.80 -11.10
N ARG A 34 6.24 11.98 -10.73
CA ARG A 34 6.88 12.90 -9.77
C ARG A 34 7.03 12.26 -8.38
N THR A 35 6.15 11.33 -8.06
CA THR A 35 6.10 10.52 -6.84
C THR A 35 7.12 9.39 -6.83
N TYR A 36 7.83 9.14 -7.94
CA TYR A 36 9.03 8.29 -7.93
C TYR A 36 10.18 9.02 -7.21
N GLN A 37 10.29 8.74 -5.91
CA GLN A 37 11.24 9.36 -4.98
C GLN A 37 12.11 8.28 -4.31
N PRO A 38 13.08 7.70 -5.04
CA PRO A 38 13.98 6.71 -4.47
C PRO A 38 14.90 7.33 -3.41
N VAL A 39 15.23 6.53 -2.40
CA VAL A 39 16.32 6.78 -1.46
C VAL A 39 17.59 7.04 -2.27
N ALA A 40 18.28 8.13 -1.94
CA ALA A 40 19.51 8.49 -2.62
C ALA A 40 20.52 7.32 -2.55
N VAL A 41 21.05 6.94 -3.72
CA VAL A 41 22.01 5.84 -3.83
C VAL A 41 23.20 6.14 -2.92
N SER A 42 23.32 5.34 -1.87
CA SER A 42 24.43 5.35 -0.92
C SER A 42 24.98 3.92 -0.81
N ALA A 43 26.25 3.78 -0.47
CA ALA A 43 26.87 2.46 -0.34
C ALA A 43 26.08 1.61 0.66
N GLY A 44 25.72 0.39 0.26
CA GLY A 44 24.97 -0.56 1.09
C GLY A 44 23.45 -0.39 1.09
N VAL A 45 22.88 0.49 0.24
CA VAL A 45 21.43 0.63 0.07
C VAL A 45 21.04 0.30 -1.37
N ARG A 46 20.11 -0.64 -1.53
CA ARG A 46 19.52 -1.01 -2.82
C ARG A 46 18.01 -0.79 -2.76
N GLN A 47 17.47 -0.15 -3.78
CA GLN A 47 16.03 0.07 -3.87
C GLN A 47 15.63 -0.10 -5.33
N GLU A 48 14.89 -1.17 -5.62
CA GLU A 48 14.44 -1.43 -6.98
C GLU A 48 13.18 -0.60 -7.30
N PRO A 49 13.04 -0.09 -8.52
CA PRO A 49 11.75 0.36 -9.03
C PRO A 49 10.77 -0.82 -9.06
N ILE A 50 9.60 -0.65 -8.46
CA ILE A 50 8.54 -1.66 -8.43
C ILE A 50 7.41 -1.21 -9.33
N PHE A 51 6.98 -2.08 -10.25
CA PHE A 51 5.86 -1.78 -11.12
C PHE A 51 4.59 -1.57 -10.28
N ASP A 52 3.90 -0.47 -10.55
CA ASP A 52 2.67 -0.11 -9.86
C ASP A 52 1.55 0.08 -10.88
N PRO A 53 0.56 -0.84 -10.92
CA PRO A 53 -0.58 -0.73 -11.82
C PRO A 53 -1.33 0.59 -11.68
N ALA A 54 -1.31 1.23 -10.50
CA ALA A 54 -1.98 2.51 -10.30
C ALA A 54 -1.35 3.65 -11.10
N LEU A 55 -0.11 3.46 -11.56
CA LEU A 55 0.67 4.40 -12.36
C LEU A 55 0.72 4.01 -13.85
N LYS A 56 -0.07 3.02 -14.31
CA LYS A 56 0.00 2.48 -15.70
C LYS A 56 -0.21 3.49 -16.83
N HIS A 57 -0.73 4.67 -16.52
CA HIS A 57 -0.91 5.78 -17.46
C HIS A 57 0.39 6.58 -17.68
N TYR A 58 1.40 6.40 -16.83
CA TYR A 58 2.76 6.86 -17.05
C TYR A 58 3.54 5.82 -17.85
N PHE A 59 4.41 6.28 -18.76
CA PHE A 59 5.26 5.39 -19.56
C PHE A 59 6.16 4.51 -18.68
N ARG A 60 6.69 5.06 -17.58
CA ARG A 60 7.40 4.27 -16.55
C ARG A 60 6.56 4.21 -15.28
N ALA A 61 5.55 3.36 -15.30
CA ALA A 61 4.63 3.07 -14.21
C ALA A 61 5.29 2.38 -13.01
N PHE A 62 6.27 3.03 -12.40
CA PHE A 62 7.06 2.49 -11.31
C PHE A 62 7.04 3.45 -10.12
N ARG A 63 6.94 2.87 -8.92
CA ARG A 63 7.25 3.55 -7.67
C ARG A 63 8.62 3.10 -7.16
N ALA A 64 9.17 3.84 -6.20
CA ALA A 64 10.31 3.34 -5.45
C ALA A 64 9.86 2.18 -4.54
N GLY A 65 10.53 1.02 -4.63
CA GLY A 65 10.25 -0.15 -3.78
C GLY A 65 10.68 0.04 -2.33
N GLU A 66 10.53 -0.98 -1.50
CA GLU A 66 11.15 -0.98 -0.17
C GLU A 66 12.69 -1.01 -0.28
N PRO A 67 13.42 -0.13 0.43
CA PRO A 67 14.88 -0.17 0.42
C PRO A 67 15.40 -1.39 1.19
N LEU A 68 16.35 -2.09 0.59
CA LEU A 68 17.14 -3.15 1.17
C LEU A 68 18.48 -2.57 1.62
N PHE A 69 18.88 -2.86 2.86
CA PHE A 69 20.14 -2.43 3.43
C PHE A 69 21.03 -3.64 3.66
N ASP A 70 22.32 -3.50 3.34
CA ASP A 70 23.32 -4.53 3.64
C ASP A 70 23.65 -4.55 5.16
N ASP A 71 23.39 -3.45 5.88
CA ASP A 71 23.54 -3.33 7.32
C ASP A 71 22.18 -3.44 8.03
N GLU A 72 21.98 -4.55 8.76
CA GLU A 72 20.72 -4.84 9.43
C GLU A 72 20.35 -3.85 10.55
N PRO A 73 21.28 -3.39 11.42
CA PRO A 73 20.99 -2.29 12.35
C PRO A 73 20.48 -1.02 11.66
N THR A 74 21.05 -0.63 10.53
CA THR A 74 20.55 0.50 9.72
C THR A 74 19.17 0.21 9.16
N ALA A 75 18.91 -1.00 8.65
CA ALA A 75 17.59 -1.39 8.17
C ALA A 75 16.51 -1.25 9.26
N LEU A 76 16.78 -1.77 10.45
CA LEU A 76 15.87 -1.71 11.59
C LEU A 76 15.58 -0.27 12.00
N ARG A 77 16.62 0.57 12.13
CA ARG A 77 16.48 1.99 12.46
C ARG A 77 15.70 2.77 11.39
N TRP A 78 15.94 2.47 10.11
CA TRP A 78 15.23 3.12 9.00
C TRP A 78 13.75 2.74 8.98
N ARG A 79 13.41 1.46 9.16
CA ARG A 79 12.02 1.00 9.26
C ARG A 79 11.31 1.59 10.47
N ALA A 80 11.98 1.65 11.62
CA ALA A 80 11.45 2.29 12.82
C ALA A 80 11.17 3.79 12.61
N ALA A 81 12.10 4.52 11.96
CA ALA A 81 11.92 5.92 11.58
C ALA A 81 10.71 6.11 10.65
N ARG A 82 10.59 5.29 9.59
CA ARG A 82 9.45 5.34 8.66
C ARG A 82 8.14 5.07 9.38
N ARG A 83 8.11 4.07 10.26
CA ARG A 83 6.92 3.72 11.02
C ARG A 83 6.50 4.84 11.96
N ALA A 84 7.45 5.48 12.66
CA ALA A 84 7.16 6.66 13.47
C ALA A 84 6.56 7.82 12.65
N VAL A 85 7.03 8.01 11.41
CA VAL A 85 6.43 9.00 10.49
C VAL A 85 5.02 8.62 10.09
N MET A 86 4.76 7.35 9.76
CA MET A 86 3.41 6.86 9.44
C MET A 86 2.45 7.05 10.61
N ASP A 87 2.86 6.65 11.82
CA ASP A 87 2.06 6.80 13.03
C ASP A 87 1.79 8.28 13.36
N HIS A 88 2.78 9.16 13.14
CA HIS A 88 2.60 10.61 13.30
C HIS A 88 1.57 11.17 12.31
N LEU A 89 1.69 10.84 11.03
CA LEU A 89 0.74 11.30 9.99
C LEU A 89 -0.66 10.76 10.24
N LEU A 90 -0.78 9.49 10.63
CA LEU A 90 -2.06 8.87 10.97
C LEU A 90 -2.73 9.57 12.16
N ALA A 91 -1.98 9.83 13.24
CA ALA A 91 -2.51 10.57 14.39
C ALA A 91 -2.94 11.99 14.01
N ARG A 92 -2.17 12.71 13.18
CA ARG A 92 -2.56 14.04 12.70
C ARG A 92 -3.82 14.04 11.86
N LEU A 93 -4.04 13.02 11.03
CA LEU A 93 -5.28 12.88 10.26
C LEU A 93 -6.46 12.46 11.13
N ALA A 94 -6.24 11.58 12.11
CA ALA A 94 -7.25 11.18 13.08
C ALA A 94 -7.76 12.38 13.88
N ASP A 95 -6.88 13.33 14.24
CA ASP A 95 -7.25 14.56 14.97
C ASP A 95 -7.70 15.72 14.06
N SER A 96 -7.93 15.46 12.76
CA SER A 96 -8.19 16.51 11.77
C SER A 96 -9.68 16.73 11.48
N PRO A 97 -10.05 17.89 10.89
CA PRO A 97 -11.42 18.11 10.40
C PRO A 97 -11.89 17.09 9.35
N TRP A 98 -10.97 16.34 8.73
CA TRP A 98 -11.28 15.33 7.70
C TRP A 98 -11.43 13.91 8.26
N GLN A 99 -11.35 13.70 9.58
CA GLN A 99 -11.45 12.37 10.19
C GLN A 99 -12.73 11.62 9.75
N GLU A 100 -13.83 12.33 9.56
CA GLU A 100 -15.13 11.76 9.14
C GLU A 100 -15.21 11.55 7.62
N ASN A 101 -14.29 12.16 6.87
CA ASN A 101 -14.17 12.04 5.42
C ASN A 101 -13.17 10.98 4.97
N LEU A 102 -12.48 10.30 5.88
CA LEU A 102 -11.37 9.42 5.55
C LEU A 102 -11.57 8.04 6.18
N VAL A 103 -11.70 7.02 5.32
CA VAL A 103 -11.79 5.62 5.74
C VAL A 103 -10.48 4.93 5.40
N LEU A 104 -9.73 4.55 6.44
CA LEU A 104 -8.49 3.81 6.32
C LEU A 104 -8.76 2.42 5.74
N ARG A 105 -7.84 1.95 4.91
CA ARG A 105 -7.84 0.60 4.37
C ARG A 105 -6.40 0.11 4.19
N GLY A 106 -6.26 -1.11 3.67
CA GLY A 106 -4.97 -1.62 3.27
C GLY A 106 -4.07 -1.99 4.44
N SER A 107 -2.76 -1.88 4.20
CA SER A 107 -1.73 -2.59 4.97
C SER A 107 -1.65 -2.21 6.45
N VAL A 108 -1.99 -0.96 6.80
CA VAL A 108 -2.01 -0.49 8.20
C VAL A 108 -3.07 -1.21 9.03
N LEU A 109 -4.28 -1.40 8.50
CA LEU A 109 -5.31 -2.17 9.21
C LEU A 109 -4.92 -3.65 9.37
N LEU A 110 -4.32 -4.24 8.34
CA LEU A 110 -3.82 -5.61 8.43
C LEU A 110 -2.75 -5.76 9.53
N ARG A 111 -1.83 -4.80 9.64
CA ARG A 111 -0.82 -4.77 10.72
C ARG A 111 -1.47 -4.63 12.10
N ALA A 112 -2.49 -3.78 12.23
CA ALA A 112 -3.24 -3.64 13.48
C ALA A 112 -3.96 -4.94 13.89
N TRP A 113 -4.47 -5.70 12.92
CA TRP A 113 -5.21 -6.94 13.19
C TRP A 113 -4.33 -8.16 13.42
N PHE A 114 -3.22 -8.28 12.69
CA PHE A 114 -2.45 -9.53 12.61
C PHE A 114 -1.04 -9.42 13.18
N GLY A 115 -0.64 -8.25 13.66
CA GLY A 115 0.70 -8.05 14.21
C GLY A 115 1.75 -8.49 13.20
N ASP A 116 2.79 -9.19 13.64
CA ASP A 116 3.98 -9.51 12.82
C ASP A 116 3.70 -10.54 11.71
N ARG A 117 2.49 -11.11 11.70
CA ARG A 117 2.04 -11.95 10.58
C ARG A 117 1.69 -11.11 9.36
N ALA A 118 1.23 -9.87 9.54
CA ALA A 118 1.08 -8.95 8.42
C ALA A 118 2.46 -8.45 7.98
N ARG A 119 2.61 -8.21 6.67
CA ARG A 119 3.76 -7.47 6.16
C ARG A 119 3.80 -6.06 6.75
N GLU A 120 4.98 -5.46 6.79
CA GLU A 120 5.09 -4.06 7.24
C GLU A 120 4.31 -3.15 6.29
N PRO A 121 3.56 -2.15 6.81
CA PRO A 121 2.82 -1.22 5.97
C PRO A 121 3.72 -0.44 5.00
N GLY A 122 3.24 -0.31 3.76
CA GLY A 122 3.93 0.43 2.70
C GLY A 122 3.46 1.89 2.57
N ASP A 123 2.22 2.14 2.95
CA ASP A 123 1.44 3.30 2.60
C ASP A 123 0.29 3.51 3.59
N LEU A 124 -0.27 4.72 3.57
CA LEU A 124 -1.56 5.05 4.18
C LEU A 124 -2.60 5.14 3.07
N ASP A 125 -3.47 4.13 2.96
CA ASP A 125 -4.53 4.08 1.96
C ASP A 125 -5.87 4.58 2.51
N TRP A 126 -6.47 5.57 1.86
CA TRP A 126 -7.72 6.20 2.27
C TRP A 126 -8.79 6.10 1.18
N VAL A 127 -10.00 5.74 1.56
CA VAL A 127 -11.21 6.05 0.79
C VAL A 127 -11.76 7.39 1.28
N VAL A 128 -11.98 8.32 0.35
CA VAL A 128 -12.52 9.64 0.66
C VAL A 128 -14.06 9.62 0.61
N LEU A 129 -14.68 10.09 1.68
CA LEU A 129 -16.12 10.24 1.83
C LEU A 129 -16.56 11.72 1.73
N PRO A 130 -17.79 11.98 1.26
CA PRO A 130 -18.71 11.01 0.66
C PRO A 130 -18.21 10.54 -0.71
N HIS A 131 -18.72 9.41 -1.21
CA HIS A 131 -18.39 8.87 -2.54
C HIS A 131 -18.67 9.84 -3.71
N THR A 132 -19.40 10.93 -3.48
CA THR A 132 -19.64 12.00 -4.47
C THR A 132 -18.50 13.02 -4.51
N ALA A 133 -17.52 12.93 -3.61
CA ALA A 133 -16.33 13.76 -3.65
C ALA A 133 -15.52 13.43 -4.90
N ALA A 134 -15.06 14.50 -5.57
CA ALA A 134 -14.18 14.41 -6.73
C ALA A 134 -12.76 14.83 -6.33
N PRO A 135 -11.72 14.27 -6.95
CA PRO A 135 -10.34 14.61 -6.64
C PRO A 135 -9.96 16.05 -7.01
N ASP A 136 -10.73 16.68 -7.90
CA ASP A 136 -10.55 18.08 -8.33
C ASP A 136 -11.51 19.02 -7.59
N GLY A 137 -12.32 18.47 -6.68
CA GLY A 137 -13.36 19.18 -5.96
C GLY A 137 -12.83 19.98 -4.76
N PRO A 138 -13.69 20.82 -4.16
CA PRO A 138 -13.32 21.67 -3.03
C PRO A 138 -12.84 20.86 -1.81
N LEU A 139 -13.51 19.74 -1.49
CA LEU A 139 -13.10 18.87 -0.38
C LEU A 139 -11.68 18.34 -0.57
N ALA A 140 -11.33 17.88 -1.77
CA ALA A 140 -9.99 17.37 -2.06
C ALA A 140 -8.93 18.47 -1.95
N ALA A 141 -9.23 19.66 -2.47
CA ALA A 141 -8.35 20.82 -2.37
C ALA A 141 -8.09 21.22 -0.92
N GLU A 142 -9.14 21.29 -0.10
CA GLU A 142 -9.04 21.60 1.33
C GLU A 142 -8.28 20.51 2.10
N LEU A 143 -8.57 19.23 1.85
CA LEU A 143 -7.88 18.09 2.44
C LEU A 143 -6.37 18.13 2.15
N PHE A 144 -5.97 18.29 0.89
CA PHE A 144 -4.53 18.28 0.55
C PHE A 144 -3.80 19.53 1.02
N ALA A 145 -4.43 20.70 1.01
CA ALA A 145 -3.88 21.89 1.63
C ALA A 145 -3.69 21.67 3.14
N GLY A 146 -4.69 21.05 3.77
CA GLY A 146 -4.70 20.64 5.16
C GLY A 146 -3.60 19.69 5.57
N VAL A 147 -3.40 18.60 4.81
CA VAL A 147 -2.29 17.65 5.02
C VAL A 147 -0.95 18.37 4.92
N ARG A 148 -0.75 19.20 3.90
CA ARG A 148 0.49 19.97 3.73
C ARG A 148 0.73 20.92 4.89
N GLU A 149 -0.31 21.59 5.37
CA GLU A 149 -0.22 22.49 6.53
C GLU A 149 0.07 21.74 7.82
N ALA A 150 -0.59 20.60 8.07
CA ALA A 150 -0.33 19.76 9.24
C ALA A 150 1.15 19.31 9.29
N VAL A 151 1.70 18.90 8.14
CA VAL A 151 3.12 18.53 8.00
C VAL A 151 4.04 19.73 8.22
N ARG A 152 3.69 20.92 7.72
CA ARG A 152 4.47 22.16 7.95
C ARG A 152 4.46 22.61 9.40
N ALA A 153 3.32 22.54 10.05
CA ALA A 153 3.16 22.96 11.45
C ALA A 153 3.83 21.96 12.41
N HIS A 154 3.90 20.67 12.04
CA HIS A 154 4.44 19.60 12.88
C HIS A 154 5.46 18.73 12.12
N PRO A 155 6.59 19.31 11.65
CA PRO A 155 7.53 18.60 10.78
C PRO A 155 8.46 17.67 11.57
N ARG A 156 8.57 17.86 12.88
CA ARG A 156 9.41 17.04 13.77
C ARG A 156 8.60 15.88 14.32
N VAL A 157 9.10 14.68 14.10
CA VAL A 157 8.55 13.42 14.61
C VAL A 157 9.52 12.86 15.64
N THR A 158 9.03 12.69 16.86
CA THR A 158 9.74 12.04 17.96
C THR A 158 9.05 10.73 18.31
N SER A 159 9.84 9.75 18.73
CA SER A 159 9.30 8.49 19.22
C SER A 159 10.22 7.86 20.27
N SER A 160 9.62 7.22 21.27
CA SER A 160 10.30 6.40 22.28
C SER A 160 10.53 4.96 21.83
N ALA A 161 9.99 4.55 20.66
CA ALA A 161 10.06 3.18 20.18
C ALA A 161 11.52 2.71 19.99
N PRO A 162 11.86 1.46 20.38
CA PRO A 162 13.20 0.93 20.21
C PRO A 162 13.72 1.03 18.77
N GLY A 163 14.95 1.51 18.61
CA GLY A 163 15.59 1.65 17.30
C GLY A 163 15.18 2.91 16.53
N THR A 164 14.24 3.71 17.00
CA THR A 164 13.89 4.97 16.34
C THR A 164 14.97 6.04 16.59
N PRO A 165 15.38 6.83 15.58
CA PRO A 165 16.20 8.01 15.80
C PRO A 165 15.54 8.99 16.76
N ALA A 166 16.34 9.77 17.48
CA ALA A 166 15.85 10.77 18.44
C ALA A 166 14.86 11.76 17.80
N GLU A 167 15.09 12.13 16.54
CA GLU A 167 14.20 12.97 15.76
C GLU A 167 14.23 12.56 14.29
N VAL A 168 13.04 12.52 13.68
CA VAL A 168 12.85 12.41 12.23
C VAL A 168 12.19 13.70 11.74
N LEU A 169 12.71 14.28 10.67
CA LEU A 169 12.23 15.54 10.09
C LEU A 169 11.52 15.28 8.76
N LEU A 170 10.22 15.57 8.70
CA LEU A 170 9.44 15.68 7.48
C LEU A 170 9.88 16.91 6.66
N LEU A 171 9.87 16.79 5.34
CA LEU A 171 10.30 17.83 4.40
C LEU A 171 9.07 18.37 3.63
N PRO A 172 8.25 19.25 4.24
CA PRO A 172 6.96 19.69 3.67
C PRO A 172 7.07 20.30 2.27
N ASP A 173 8.12 21.07 2.01
CA ASP A 173 8.31 21.74 0.72
C ASP A 173 8.76 20.79 -0.40
N ARG A 174 8.95 19.51 -0.07
CA ARG A 174 9.30 18.45 -1.01
C ARG A 174 8.18 17.42 -1.19
N VAL A 175 6.98 17.68 -0.64
CA VAL A 175 5.83 16.79 -0.82
C VAL A 175 5.38 16.83 -2.28
N THR A 176 5.48 15.69 -2.96
CA THR A 176 5.05 15.50 -4.35
C THR A 176 3.66 14.89 -4.41
N THR A 177 2.93 15.21 -5.48
CA THR A 177 1.61 14.65 -5.76
C THR A 177 1.53 14.22 -7.22
N ASP A 178 0.91 13.06 -7.47
CA ASP A 178 0.52 12.59 -8.79
C ASP A 178 -0.90 12.01 -8.77
N GLU A 179 -1.48 11.93 -9.96
CA GLU A 179 -2.72 11.18 -10.21
C GLU A 179 -2.42 9.68 -10.19
N ILE A 180 -3.36 8.90 -9.66
CA ILE A 180 -3.29 7.45 -9.66
C ILE A 180 -4.64 6.86 -10.06
N TRP A 181 -4.62 5.67 -10.63
CA TRP A 181 -5.80 4.87 -10.94
C TRP A 181 -5.80 3.62 -10.06
N THR A 182 -6.43 3.72 -8.90
CA THR A 182 -6.43 2.65 -7.90
C THR A 182 -7.16 1.44 -8.45
N TYR A 183 -6.40 0.36 -8.68
CA TYR A 183 -6.86 -0.90 -9.28
C TYR A 183 -7.64 -0.70 -10.58
N GLU A 184 -7.16 0.21 -11.43
CA GLU A 184 -7.69 0.48 -12.78
C GLU A 184 -9.12 1.03 -12.85
N ARG A 185 -9.73 1.36 -11.70
CA ARG A 185 -11.16 1.68 -11.59
C ARG A 185 -11.46 3.00 -10.92
N ALA A 186 -10.75 3.30 -9.83
CA ALA A 186 -11.05 4.47 -9.02
C ALA A 186 -9.96 5.53 -9.15
N GLU A 187 -10.39 6.75 -9.46
CA GLU A 187 -9.47 7.88 -9.55
C GLU A 187 -8.96 8.23 -8.14
N GLY A 188 -7.67 8.50 -8.06
CA GLY A 188 -7.03 8.86 -6.80
C GLY A 188 -5.93 9.89 -6.94
N ARG A 189 -5.40 10.29 -5.79
CA ARG A 189 -4.22 11.14 -5.67
C ARG A 189 -3.25 10.48 -4.71
N ARG A 190 -1.98 10.40 -5.14
CA ARG A 190 -0.88 9.91 -4.32
C ARG A 190 -0.05 11.07 -3.84
N LEU A 191 0.13 11.18 -2.53
CA LEU A 191 1.08 12.08 -1.90
C LEU A 191 2.30 11.27 -1.45
N VAL A 192 3.50 11.77 -1.73
CA VAL A 192 4.75 11.21 -1.22
C VAL A 192 5.43 12.26 -0.35
N LEU A 193 5.62 11.90 0.92
CA LEU A 193 6.14 12.77 1.97
C LEU A 193 7.57 12.33 2.33
N PRO A 194 8.59 13.04 1.83
CA PRO A 194 9.97 12.72 2.16
C PRO A 194 10.31 13.14 3.59
N TRP A 195 11.19 12.37 4.21
CA TRP A 195 11.71 12.61 5.55
C TRP A 195 13.23 12.34 5.60
N ARG A 196 13.88 12.87 6.64
CA ARG A 196 15.29 12.59 6.96
C ARG A 196 15.47 12.38 8.45
N ALA A 197 16.50 11.62 8.83
CA ALA A 197 16.93 11.46 10.21
C ALA A 197 18.45 11.39 10.26
N GLU A 198 19.04 11.78 11.39
CA GLU A 198 20.49 11.76 11.55
C GLU A 198 21.04 10.32 11.48
N GLY A 199 22.10 10.15 10.70
CA GLY A 199 22.76 8.85 10.54
C GLY A 199 21.91 7.79 9.85
N LEU A 200 20.91 8.18 9.04
CA LEU A 200 20.14 7.30 8.18
C LEU A 200 20.03 7.88 6.76
N PRO A 201 19.96 7.03 5.72
CA PRO A 201 19.50 7.45 4.40
C PRO A 201 18.10 8.10 4.48
N PRO A 202 17.78 9.10 3.64
CA PRO A 202 16.45 9.69 3.61
C PRO A 202 15.41 8.63 3.24
N GLY A 203 14.15 8.89 3.55
CA GLY A 203 13.06 8.00 3.16
C GLY A 203 11.80 8.75 2.79
N THR A 204 10.75 8.00 2.50
CA THR A 204 9.44 8.53 2.13
C THR A 204 8.32 7.76 2.84
N VAL A 205 7.19 8.43 3.04
CA VAL A 205 5.90 7.80 3.32
C VAL A 205 4.94 8.17 2.21
N GLN A 206 4.20 7.18 1.72
CA GLN A 206 3.17 7.36 0.70
C GLN A 206 1.79 7.43 1.36
N MET A 207 0.93 8.30 0.83
CA MET A 207 -0.49 8.37 1.19
C MET A 207 -1.32 8.37 -0.09
N ASP A 208 -2.21 7.40 -0.22
CA ASP A 208 -3.07 7.25 -1.38
C ASP A 208 -4.51 7.57 -0.99
N PHE A 209 -5.16 8.42 -1.78
CA PHE A 209 -6.52 8.87 -1.56
C PHE A 209 -7.37 8.47 -2.76
N VAL A 210 -8.38 7.64 -2.53
CA VAL A 210 -9.31 7.15 -3.54
C VAL A 210 -10.62 7.91 -3.44
N PHE A 211 -11.09 8.44 -4.57
CA PHE A 211 -12.35 9.17 -4.69
C PHE A 211 -13.38 8.34 -5.46
N GLY A 212 -14.66 8.68 -5.34
CA GLY A 212 -15.73 8.00 -6.09
C GLY A 212 -16.13 6.61 -5.58
N GLU A 213 -15.30 5.98 -4.75
CA GLU A 213 -15.53 4.62 -4.25
C GLU A 213 -16.76 4.56 -3.33
N ARG A 214 -17.71 3.69 -3.65
CA ARG A 214 -18.85 3.38 -2.79
C ARG A 214 -18.44 2.32 -1.79
N LEU A 215 -18.72 2.54 -0.51
CA LEU A 215 -18.53 1.52 0.52
C LEU A 215 -19.77 0.62 0.60
N PRO A 216 -19.67 -0.69 0.31
CA PRO A 216 -20.80 -1.62 0.37
C PRO A 216 -21.26 -1.95 1.81
N GLU A 217 -20.46 -1.55 2.79
CA GLU A 217 -20.72 -1.63 4.22
C GLU A 217 -20.28 -0.30 4.87
N PRO A 218 -20.91 0.12 5.97
CA PRO A 218 -20.46 1.31 6.68
C PRO A 218 -19.03 1.12 7.21
N PRO A 219 -18.22 2.18 7.29
CA PRO A 219 -16.92 2.10 7.94
C PRO A 219 -17.06 1.80 9.44
N GLU A 220 -16.06 1.12 10.00
CA GLU A 220 -15.97 0.78 11.41
C GLU A 220 -14.98 1.73 12.11
N VAL A 221 -15.20 2.01 13.39
CA VAL A 221 -14.18 2.69 14.20
C VAL A 221 -13.06 1.69 14.50
N CYS A 222 -11.87 1.97 13.99
CA CYS A 222 -10.68 1.13 14.12
C CYS A 222 -9.67 1.79 15.06
N LEU A 223 -9.19 1.01 16.02
CA LEU A 223 -8.04 1.36 16.85
C LEU A 223 -6.77 0.90 16.14
N VAL A 224 -5.88 1.82 15.76
CA VAL A 224 -4.60 1.51 15.13
C VAL A 224 -3.48 1.76 16.13
N PRO A 225 -2.82 0.70 16.65
CA PRO A 225 -1.70 0.85 17.56
C PRO A 225 -0.53 1.57 16.89
N ALA A 226 0.06 2.53 17.60
CA ALA A 226 1.36 3.08 17.25
C ALA A 226 2.46 2.05 17.57
N ALA A 227 3.58 2.11 16.85
CA ALA A 227 4.79 1.37 17.19
C ALA A 227 5.46 1.93 18.45
N ASP A 228 5.21 3.20 18.77
CA ASP A 228 5.62 3.84 20.00
C ASP A 228 4.70 3.47 21.16
N PRO A 229 5.20 2.79 22.20
CA PRO A 229 4.37 2.38 23.34
C PRO A 229 3.88 3.55 24.19
N GLU A 230 4.52 4.73 24.11
CA GLU A 230 4.09 5.94 24.82
C GLU A 230 3.07 6.76 24.01
N ARG A 231 2.83 6.40 22.74
CA ARG A 231 1.86 7.09 21.87
C ARG A 231 0.51 6.39 21.95
N GLU A 232 -0.53 7.17 22.19
CA GLU A 232 -1.90 6.68 22.14
C GLU A 232 -2.24 6.11 20.75
N PRO A 233 -2.97 4.98 20.67
CA PRO A 233 -3.43 4.45 19.40
C PRO A 233 -4.32 5.46 18.66
N ALA A 234 -4.20 5.51 17.33
CA ALA A 234 -5.07 6.34 16.51
C ALA A 234 -6.47 5.71 16.39
N LEU A 235 -7.51 6.51 16.63
CA LEU A 235 -8.90 6.15 16.35
C LEU A 235 -9.29 6.70 14.98
N VAL A 236 -9.59 5.82 14.02
CA VAL A 236 -9.93 6.21 12.65
C VAL A 236 -11.15 5.45 12.16
N LEU A 237 -11.87 6.00 11.19
CA LEU A 237 -12.78 5.19 10.40
C LEU A 237 -11.96 4.24 9.52
N GLY A 238 -12.34 2.98 9.45
CA GLY A 238 -11.62 1.95 8.72
C GLY A 238 -12.57 0.96 8.03
N ALA A 239 -12.08 0.33 6.97
CA ALA A 239 -12.79 -0.77 6.33
C ALA A 239 -12.75 -2.02 7.22
N GLY A 240 -13.89 -2.70 7.36
CA GLY A 240 -13.96 -3.99 8.06
C GLY A 240 -13.11 -5.08 7.38
N ARG A 241 -12.83 -6.17 8.10
CA ARG A 241 -12.04 -7.30 7.58
C ARG A 241 -12.72 -7.99 6.40
N GLY A 242 -14.05 -8.16 6.45
CA GLY A 242 -14.83 -8.77 5.38
C GLY A 242 -14.73 -7.98 4.08
N LEU A 243 -14.96 -6.65 4.16
CA LEU A 243 -14.82 -5.75 3.01
C LEU A 243 -13.38 -5.73 2.48
N SER A 244 -12.39 -5.72 3.37
CA SER A 244 -10.97 -5.81 2.98
C SER A 244 -10.67 -7.09 2.20
N LEU A 245 -11.21 -8.25 2.62
CA LEU A 245 -11.05 -9.51 1.91
C LEU A 245 -11.76 -9.48 0.54
N ALA A 246 -13.00 -9.00 0.50
CA ALA A 246 -13.77 -8.89 -0.74
C ALA A 246 -13.07 -8.03 -1.78
N TRP A 247 -12.47 -6.90 -1.36
CA TRP A 247 -11.65 -6.05 -2.23
C TRP A 247 -10.38 -6.75 -2.72
N LYS A 248 -9.66 -7.49 -1.86
CA LYS A 248 -8.48 -8.25 -2.30
C LYS A 248 -8.85 -9.29 -3.36
N LEU A 249 -9.99 -9.97 -3.18
CA LEU A 249 -10.50 -10.92 -4.16
C LEU A 249 -10.88 -10.22 -5.48
N LEU A 250 -11.58 -9.08 -5.41
CA LEU A 250 -11.88 -8.25 -6.59
C LEU A 250 -10.62 -7.93 -7.39
N TRP A 251 -9.55 -7.50 -6.73
CA TRP A 251 -8.30 -7.11 -7.40
C TRP A 251 -7.59 -8.30 -8.01
N LEU A 252 -7.52 -9.41 -7.27
CA LEU A 252 -6.88 -10.63 -7.74
C LEU A 252 -7.55 -11.22 -8.99
N VAL A 253 -8.89 -11.18 -9.06
CA VAL A 253 -9.64 -11.79 -10.18
C VAL A 253 -9.89 -10.83 -11.34
N GLY A 254 -9.94 -9.52 -11.04
CA GLY A 254 -10.45 -8.51 -11.96
C GLY A 254 -9.37 -7.66 -12.63
N ASP A 255 -8.25 -7.44 -11.95
CA ASP A 255 -7.23 -6.52 -12.47
C ASP A 255 -6.39 -7.18 -13.56
N SER A 256 -5.92 -6.35 -14.50
CA SER A 256 -4.98 -6.80 -15.54
C SER A 256 -3.62 -7.22 -14.97
N TYR A 257 -3.28 -6.77 -13.75
CA TYR A 257 -2.00 -6.97 -13.08
C TYR A 257 -2.20 -7.34 -11.59
N PRO A 258 -2.71 -8.54 -11.28
CA PRO A 258 -2.95 -8.93 -9.90
C PRO A 258 -1.64 -8.98 -9.10
N GLN A 259 -1.57 -8.31 -7.94
CA GLN A 259 -0.31 -8.17 -7.20
C GLN A 259 -0.09 -9.26 -6.15
N GLY A 260 1.16 -9.70 -5.96
CA GLY A 260 1.51 -10.71 -4.96
C GLY A 260 1.19 -10.30 -3.51
N LYS A 261 1.29 -8.99 -3.19
CA LYS A 261 0.90 -8.45 -1.88
C LYS A 261 -0.59 -8.66 -1.59
N ASP A 262 -1.44 -8.57 -2.62
CA ASP A 262 -2.88 -8.76 -2.45
C ASP A 262 -3.23 -10.23 -2.22
N LEU A 263 -2.49 -11.15 -2.85
CA LEU A 263 -2.60 -12.59 -2.59
C LEU A 263 -2.20 -12.92 -1.14
N TYR A 264 -1.06 -12.39 -0.67
CA TYR A 264 -0.61 -12.57 0.71
C TYR A 264 -1.62 -12.03 1.73
N ASP A 265 -2.07 -10.79 1.52
CA ASP A 265 -3.04 -10.11 2.38
C ASP A 265 -4.39 -10.86 2.41
N ALA A 266 -4.86 -11.37 1.26
CA ALA A 266 -6.09 -12.15 1.15
C ALA A 266 -6.02 -13.46 1.93
N VAL A 267 -4.88 -14.16 1.93
CA VAL A 267 -4.68 -15.38 2.73
C VAL A 267 -4.88 -15.09 4.20
N LEU A 268 -4.20 -14.06 4.72
CA LEU A 268 -4.30 -13.70 6.14
C LEU A 268 -5.73 -13.34 6.53
N LEU A 269 -6.43 -12.60 5.68
CA LEU A 269 -7.83 -12.23 5.91
C LEU A 269 -8.75 -13.46 5.90
N ALA A 270 -8.65 -14.32 4.87
CA ALA A 270 -9.50 -15.51 4.74
C ALA A 270 -9.31 -16.51 5.89
N GLU A 271 -8.09 -16.63 6.42
CA GLU A 271 -7.80 -17.49 7.57
C GLU A 271 -8.50 -17.02 8.87
N HIS A 272 -8.81 -15.74 9.01
CA HIS A 272 -9.27 -15.14 10.29
C HIS A 272 -10.58 -14.37 10.18
N THR A 273 -11.30 -14.48 9.08
CA THR A 273 -12.53 -13.72 8.84
C THR A 273 -13.54 -14.59 8.10
N THR A 274 -14.83 -14.32 8.31
CA THR A 274 -15.93 -14.86 7.51
C THR A 274 -16.20 -13.92 6.35
N LEU A 275 -16.50 -14.47 5.17
CA LEU A 275 -16.84 -13.67 4.01
C LEU A 275 -18.29 -13.92 3.65
N GLU A 276 -19.13 -12.93 3.91
CA GLU A 276 -20.53 -12.98 3.48
C GLU A 276 -20.60 -13.00 1.95
N PRO A 277 -21.22 -14.02 1.32
CA PRO A 277 -21.33 -14.10 -0.14
C PRO A 277 -21.99 -12.86 -0.76
N GLU A 278 -22.96 -12.30 -0.04
CA GLU A 278 -23.68 -11.10 -0.46
C GLU A 278 -22.77 -9.85 -0.44
N LEU A 279 -21.85 -9.73 0.51
CA LEU A 279 -20.85 -8.66 0.51
C LEU A 279 -19.93 -8.77 -0.71
N LEU A 280 -19.42 -9.97 -0.98
CA LEU A 280 -18.57 -10.22 -2.14
C LEU A 280 -19.30 -9.85 -3.44
N ARG A 281 -20.57 -10.23 -3.57
CA ARG A 281 -21.42 -9.84 -4.70
C ARG A 281 -21.53 -8.32 -4.85
N ARG A 282 -21.84 -7.60 -3.77
CA ARG A 282 -21.94 -6.12 -3.79
C ARG A 282 -20.63 -5.42 -4.17
N VAL A 283 -19.48 -6.02 -3.86
CA VAL A 283 -18.16 -5.51 -4.26
C VAL A 283 -17.86 -5.80 -5.74
N LEU A 284 -18.21 -6.99 -6.23
CA LEU A 284 -17.88 -7.42 -7.59
C LEU A 284 -18.79 -6.82 -8.66
N GLU A 285 -20.10 -6.73 -8.42
CA GLU A 285 -21.09 -6.33 -9.43
C GLU A 285 -20.84 -4.96 -10.06
N PRO A 286 -20.55 -3.89 -9.30
CA PRO A 286 -20.30 -2.58 -9.91
C PRO A 286 -19.04 -2.56 -10.78
N ALA A 287 -18.06 -3.41 -10.47
CA ALA A 287 -16.80 -3.50 -11.21
C ALA A 287 -16.93 -4.36 -12.48
N TYR A 288 -17.80 -5.37 -12.46
CA TYR A 288 -17.98 -6.34 -13.55
C TYR A 288 -19.46 -6.69 -13.76
N PRO A 289 -20.29 -5.74 -14.25
CA PRO A 289 -21.74 -5.93 -14.37
C PRO A 289 -22.13 -7.06 -15.34
N ASP A 290 -21.27 -7.34 -16.32
CA ASP A 290 -21.52 -8.32 -17.39
C ASP A 290 -20.90 -9.71 -17.11
N VAL A 291 -20.27 -9.90 -15.95
CA VAL A 291 -19.60 -11.17 -15.62
C VAL A 291 -20.13 -11.69 -14.29
N PRO A 292 -21.07 -12.67 -14.29
CA PRO A 292 -21.41 -13.40 -13.09
C PRO A 292 -20.18 -14.23 -12.70
N ARG A 293 -19.37 -13.71 -11.77
CA ARG A 293 -18.27 -14.46 -11.17
C ARG A 293 -18.71 -14.90 -9.78
N GLU A 294 -19.06 -16.18 -9.67
CA GLU A 294 -18.84 -16.88 -8.41
C GLU A 294 -17.32 -16.90 -8.17
N VAL A 295 -16.83 -16.00 -7.33
CA VAL A 295 -15.43 -15.99 -6.91
C VAL A 295 -15.31 -16.95 -5.74
N GLY A 296 -14.67 -18.10 -6.00
CA GLY A 296 -14.46 -19.15 -5.01
C GLY A 296 -13.06 -19.76 -5.08
N PRO A 297 -12.83 -20.85 -4.34
CA PRO A 297 -11.53 -21.53 -4.28
C PRO A 297 -10.96 -21.88 -5.67
N GLU A 298 -11.79 -22.38 -6.58
CA GLU A 298 -11.36 -22.75 -7.94
C GLU A 298 -10.89 -21.55 -8.75
N THR A 299 -11.58 -20.41 -8.61
CA THR A 299 -11.20 -19.14 -9.25
C THR A 299 -9.82 -18.70 -8.80
N VAL A 300 -9.50 -18.86 -7.52
CA VAL A 300 -8.21 -18.50 -6.93
C VAL A 300 -7.08 -19.40 -7.45
N VAL A 301 -7.29 -20.72 -7.51
CA VAL A 301 -6.29 -21.67 -8.03
C VAL A 301 -6.03 -21.44 -9.53
N ALA A 302 -7.04 -20.99 -10.27
CA ALA A 302 -6.93 -20.69 -11.69
C ALA A 302 -6.25 -19.32 -11.99
N LEU A 303 -5.92 -18.51 -10.98
CA LEU A 303 -5.29 -17.22 -11.20
C LEU A 303 -3.92 -17.37 -11.88
N THR A 304 -3.72 -16.60 -12.94
CA THR A 304 -2.44 -16.52 -13.66
C THR A 304 -1.89 -15.10 -13.62
N GLY A 305 -0.57 -14.95 -13.77
CA GLY A 305 0.03 -13.61 -13.89
C GLY A 305 0.08 -12.81 -12.59
N VAL A 306 -0.10 -13.45 -11.43
CA VAL A 306 0.13 -12.78 -10.14
C VAL A 306 1.58 -12.33 -10.06
N GLU A 307 1.79 -11.03 -9.84
CA GLU A 307 3.10 -10.38 -9.77
C GLU A 307 3.81 -10.70 -8.43
N TRP A 308 4.09 -11.99 -8.23
CA TRP A 308 4.75 -12.51 -7.03
C TRP A 308 6.23 -12.12 -6.96
N ALA A 309 6.88 -11.96 -8.11
CA ALA A 309 8.28 -11.54 -8.16
C ALA A 309 8.48 -10.13 -7.58
N GLU A 310 7.55 -9.20 -7.85
CA GLU A 310 7.56 -7.85 -7.28
C GLU A 310 7.38 -7.91 -5.76
N PHE A 311 6.41 -8.70 -5.29
CA PHE A 311 6.18 -8.88 -3.85
C PHE A 311 7.39 -9.51 -3.14
N GLN A 312 7.98 -10.55 -3.71
CA GLN A 312 9.15 -11.22 -3.13
C GLN A 312 10.41 -10.35 -3.15
N ALA A 313 10.53 -9.40 -4.09
CA ALA A 313 11.63 -8.45 -4.11
C ALA A 313 11.57 -7.48 -2.90
N GLU A 314 10.37 -7.10 -2.46
CA GLU A 314 10.17 -6.25 -1.28
C GLU A 314 10.17 -7.05 0.04
N TYR A 315 9.72 -8.31 0.00
CA TYR A 315 9.57 -9.17 1.18
C TYR A 315 10.24 -10.54 0.96
N PRO A 316 11.59 -10.59 0.87
CA PRO A 316 12.33 -11.82 0.54
C PRO A 316 12.18 -12.92 1.59
N ASP A 317 11.84 -12.56 2.82
CA ASP A 317 11.68 -13.50 3.95
C ASP A 317 10.35 -14.26 3.91
N VAL A 318 9.40 -13.86 3.05
CA VAL A 318 8.14 -14.59 2.87
C VAL A 318 8.39 -15.85 2.04
N PRO A 319 8.22 -17.06 2.61
CA PRO A 319 8.57 -18.28 1.92
C PRO A 319 7.53 -18.69 0.88
N GLY A 320 7.95 -19.58 -0.03
CA GLY A 320 7.07 -20.22 -1.00
C GLY A 320 6.91 -19.45 -2.31
N THR A 321 5.99 -19.94 -3.12
CA THR A 321 5.70 -19.45 -4.48
C THR A 321 4.28 -18.92 -4.57
N ALA A 322 3.98 -18.14 -5.61
CA ALA A 322 2.61 -17.70 -5.91
C ALA A 322 1.59 -18.85 -5.84
N ARG A 323 1.97 -20.04 -6.35
CA ARG A 323 1.12 -21.22 -6.39
C ARG A 323 0.83 -21.78 -4.99
N ASP A 324 1.83 -21.80 -4.11
CA ASP A 324 1.66 -22.24 -2.72
C ASP A 324 0.65 -21.33 -1.99
N TRP A 325 0.76 -20.02 -2.22
CA TRP A 325 -0.13 -19.01 -1.63
C TRP A 325 -1.53 -19.02 -2.25
N GLN A 326 -1.67 -19.32 -3.55
CA GLN A 326 -2.98 -19.54 -4.20
C GLN A 326 -3.71 -20.74 -3.60
N HIS A 327 -3.02 -21.88 -3.44
CA HIS A 327 -3.62 -23.06 -2.81
C HIS A 327 -4.05 -22.79 -1.37
N ARG A 328 -3.20 -22.10 -0.60
CA ARG A 328 -3.53 -21.69 0.77
C ARG A 328 -4.73 -20.74 0.83
N LEU A 329 -4.84 -19.78 -0.09
CA LEU A 329 -6.00 -18.91 -0.19
C LEU A 329 -7.26 -19.69 -0.54
N ALA A 330 -7.19 -20.63 -1.47
CA ALA A 330 -8.33 -21.45 -1.87
C ALA A 330 -8.90 -22.26 -0.70
N ASP A 331 -8.03 -22.88 0.10
CA ASP A 331 -8.43 -23.64 1.30
C ASP A 331 -9.03 -22.71 2.38
N ALA A 332 -8.38 -21.59 2.66
CA ALA A 332 -8.87 -20.62 3.64
C ALA A 332 -10.21 -19.99 3.21
N LEU A 333 -10.36 -19.69 1.92
CA LEU A 333 -11.57 -19.10 1.35
C LEU A 333 -12.76 -20.04 1.44
N ARG A 334 -12.56 -21.36 1.23
CA ARG A 334 -13.61 -22.37 1.45
C ARG A 334 -14.17 -22.26 2.87
N SER A 335 -13.29 -22.24 3.86
CA SER A 335 -13.70 -22.09 5.27
C SER A 335 -14.32 -20.72 5.56
N ALA A 336 -13.83 -19.64 4.96
CA ALA A 336 -14.37 -18.30 5.16
C ALA A 336 -15.81 -18.14 4.64
N LEU A 337 -16.13 -18.78 3.51
CA LEU A 337 -17.46 -18.81 2.92
C LEU A 337 -18.39 -19.77 3.66
N ASP A 338 -17.92 -20.97 4.02
CA ASP A 338 -18.74 -21.97 4.73
C ASP A 338 -19.22 -21.46 6.09
N ARG A 339 -18.36 -20.73 6.83
CA ARG A 339 -18.71 -20.13 8.13
C ARG A 339 -19.78 -19.04 8.05
N ALA A 340 -19.99 -18.42 6.90
CA ALA A 340 -21.04 -17.41 6.71
C ALA A 340 -22.42 -18.07 6.50
N GLY A 341 -22.46 -19.32 6.03
CA GLY A 341 -23.71 -20.05 5.77
C GLY A 341 -24.26 -20.86 6.94
N SER A 342 -23.56 -20.90 8.09
CA SER A 342 -23.91 -21.67 9.30
C SER A 342 -24.55 -20.82 10.39
#